data_AF-A0A3D3VUN4-F1
#
_entry.id   AF-A0A3D3VUN4-F1
#
_cell.length_a   1.000
_cell.length_b   1.000
_cell.length_c   1.000
_cell.angle_alpha   90.00
_cell.angle_beta   90.00
_cell.angle_gamma   90.00
#
_symmetry.space_group_name_H-M   'P 1'
#
loop_
_entity.id
_entity.type
_entity.pdbx_description
1 polymer ?
#
loop_
_entity_poly.entity_id
_entity_poly.type
_entity_poly.pdbx_seq_one_letter_code
_entity_poly.pdbx_strand_id
1 'polypeptide(L)' 'RKLETDYATLFHEMLDAFALHEIICDTEGDPVDYRFITVNPAFERMTGLRLNDVKGR' A
#
# COMPACT_ATOMS: atom_id res chain seq x y z
N ARG A 1 -19.55 0.08 -5.84
CA ARG A 1 -19.33 0.82 -7.11
C ARG A 1 -19.02 2.30 -6.90
N LYS A 2 -19.95 3.19 -6.56
CA LYS A 2 -19.61 4.63 -6.37
C LYS A 2 -18.54 4.87 -5.29
N LEU A 3 -18.70 4.23 -4.12
CA LEU A 3 -17.71 4.30 -3.03
C LEU A 3 -16.32 3.80 -3.43
N GLU A 4 -16.22 2.71 -4.20
CA GLU A 4 -14.91 2.19 -4.66
C GLU A 4 -14.23 3.17 -5.62
N THR A 5 -15.00 3.83 -6.49
CA THR A 5 -14.49 4.84 -7.42
C THR A 5 -14.06 6.11 -6.70
N ASP A 6 -14.86 6.58 -5.74
CA ASP A 6 -14.53 7.76 -4.94
C ASP A 6 -13.26 7.50 -4.09
N TYR A 7 -13.15 6.30 -3.51
CA TYR A 7 -11.98 5.88 -2.75
C TYR A 7 -10.73 5.74 -3.64
N ALA A 8 -10.87 5.17 -4.84
CA ALA A 8 -9.78 5.08 -5.80
C ALA A 8 -9.29 6.46 -6.25
N THR A 9 -10.21 7.41 -6.43
CA THR A 9 -9.89 8.79 -6.79
C THR A 9 -9.14 9.48 -5.65
N LEU A 10 -9.65 9.40 -4.42
CA LEU A 10 -8.97 9.93 -3.23
C LEU A 10 -7.58 9.33 -3.06
N PHE A 11 -7.46 8.01 -3.21
CA PHE A 11 -6.19 7.31 -3.11
C PHE A 11 -5.18 7.80 -4.15
N HIS A 12 -5.61 8.04 -5.39
CA HIS A 12 -4.74 8.50 -6.47
C HIS A 12 -4.34 9.98 -6.35
N GLU A 13 -5.29 10.83 -5.96
CA GLU A 13 -5.11 12.29 -5.86
C GLU A 13 -4.49 12.76 -4.54
N MET A 14 -4.40 11.88 -3.54
CA MET A 14 -3.75 12.17 -2.27
C MET A 14 -2.31 12.65 -2.47
N LEU A 15 -1.98 13.77 -1.81
CA LEU A 15 -0.64 14.36 -1.84
C LEU A 15 0.34 13.63 -0.93
N ASP A 16 -0.16 13.06 0.16
CA ASP A 16 0.65 12.29 1.10
C ASP A 16 0.90 10.87 0.59
N ALA A 17 2.11 10.37 0.86
CA ALA A 17 2.46 8.99 0.58
C ALA A 17 1.58 8.03 1.40
N PHE A 18 0.97 7.07 0.72
CA PHE A 18 0.17 6.02 1.32
C PHE A 18 0.61 4.64 0.83
N ALA A 19 0.73 3.71 1.75
CA ALA A 19 1.02 2.31 1.48
C ALA A 19 0.10 1.42 2.32
N LEU A 20 -0.58 0.47 1.66
CA LEU A 20 -1.33 -0.59 2.30
C LEU A 20 -0.42 -1.81 2.47
N HIS A 21 -0.30 -2.28 3.70
CA HIS A 21 0.47 -3.48 4.03
C HIS A 21 -0.46 -4.56 4.58
N GLU A 22 -0.09 -5.81 4.33
CA GLU A 22 -0.64 -6.98 5.00
C GLU A 22 0.40 -7.48 6.00
N ILE A 23 -0.03 -7.71 7.24
CA ILE A 23 0.82 -8.28 8.28
C ILE A 23 0.88 -9.79 8.08
N ILE A 24 2.10 -10.33 8.08
CA ILE A 24 2.35 -11.77 8.05
C ILE A 24 2.62 -12.21 9.48
N CYS A 25 1.78 -13.12 9.97
CA CYS A 25 1.94 -13.75 11.26
C CYS A 25 2.62 -15.11 11.13
N ASP A 26 3.31 -15.54 12.17
CA ASP A 26 3.79 -16.91 12.30
C ASP A 26 2.66 -17.89 12.69
N THR A 27 3.03 -19.14 13.00
CA THR A 27 2.08 -20.19 13.39
C THR A 27 1.42 -19.96 14.74
N GLU A 28 2.00 -19.12 15.61
CA GLU A 28 1.45 -18.77 16.92
C GLU A 28 0.55 -17.52 16.84
N GLY A 29 0.53 -16.86 15.67
CA GLY A 29 -0.27 -15.67 15.39
C GLY A 29 0.47 -14.36 15.63
N ASP A 30 1.76 -14.43 15.97
CA ASP A 30 2.57 -13.25 16.25
C ASP A 30 3.03 -12.59 14.94
N PRO A 31 2.96 -11.26 14.83
CA PRO A 31 3.36 -10.54 13.63
C PRO A 31 4.88 -10.60 13.46
N VAL A 32 5.35 -11.27 12.42
CA VAL A 32 6.79 -11.47 12.14
C VAL A 32 7.28 -10.68 10.95
N ASP A 33 6.39 -10.32 10.02
CA ASP A 33 6.75 -9.60 8.81
C ASP A 33 5.54 -8.82 8.27
N TYR A 34 5.74 -8.03 7.22
CA TYR A 34 4.67 -7.36 6.50
C TYR A 34 4.99 -7.34 5.02
N ARG A 35 3.95 -7.35 4.19
CA ARG A 35 4.10 -7.21 2.73
C ARG A 35 3.37 -6.01 2.18
N PHE A 36 3.95 -5.33 1.20
CA PHE A 36 3.24 -4.27 0.47
C PHE A 36 2.16 -4.86 -0.43
N ILE A 37 0.91 -4.42 -0.25
CA ILE A 37 -0.24 -4.78 -1.08
C ILE A 37 -0.42 -3.78 -2.22
N THR A 38 -0.43 -2.48 -1.87
CA THR A 38 -0.53 -1.38 -2.83
C THR A 38 0.07 -0.09 -2.28
N VAL A 39 0.47 0.81 -3.16
CA VAL A 39 0.95 2.15 -2.82
C VAL A 39 0.32 3.17 -3.75
N ASN A 40 0.20 4.41 -3.31
CA ASN A 40 -0.34 5.50 -4.15
C ASN A 40 0.77 6.19 -4.96
N PRO A 41 0.42 7.00 -5.97
CA PRO A 41 1.41 7.74 -6.75
C PRO A 41 2.28 8.69 -5.93
N ALA A 42 1.76 9.26 -4.83
CA ALA A 42 2.56 10.10 -3.93
C ALA A 42 3.69 9.32 -3.26
N PHE A 43 3.43 8.08 -2.83
CA PHE A 43 4.45 7.19 -2.28
C PHE A 43 5.58 6.96 -3.27
N GLU A 44 5.26 6.67 -4.54
CA GLU A 44 6.27 6.45 -5.57
C GLU A 44 7.11 7.70 -5.81
N ARG A 45 6.48 8.88 -5.87
CA ARG A 45 7.17 10.16 -6.04
C ARG A 45 8.08 10.51 -4.85
N MET A 46 7.63 10.24 -3.62
CA MET A 46 8.36 10.62 -2.41
C MET A 46 9.51 9.65 -2.09
N THR A 47 9.33 8.35 -2.33
CA THR A 47 10.32 7.32 -1.99
C THR A 47 11.21 6.93 -3.17
N GLY A 48 10.76 7.19 -4.40
CA GLY A 48 11.39 6.69 -5.63
C GLY A 48 11.14 5.21 -5.92
N LEU A 49 10.39 4.51 -5.06
CA LEU A 49 10.09 3.09 -5.19
C LEU A 49 8.75 2.91 -5.92
N ARG A 50 8.73 2.16 -7.02
CA ARG A 50 7.48 1.86 -7.72
C ARG A 50 6.74 0.74 -7.01
N LEU A 51 5.41 0.69 -7.17
CA LEU A 51 4.59 -0.40 -6.66
C LEU A 51 5.17 -1.77 -7.04
N ASN A 52 5.60 -1.96 -8.28
CA ASN A 52 6.15 -3.24 -8.74
C ASN A 52 7.47 -3.62 -8.07
N ASP A 53 8.21 -2.66 -7.51
CA ASP A 53 9.47 -2.91 -6.82
C ASP A 53 9.25 -3.34 -5.37
N VAL A 54 8.13 -2.92 -4.77
CA VAL A 54 7.81 -3.15 -3.36
C VAL A 54 6.72 -4.20 -3.16
N LYS A 55 5.82 -4.42 -4.13
CA LYS A 55 4.67 -5.30 -3.99
C LYS A 55 5.09 -6.73 -3.64
N GLY A 56 4.61 -7.22 -2.51
CA GLY A 56 4.92 -8.56 -2.00
C GLY A 56 6.29 -8.69 -1.31
N ARG A 57 7.09 -7.63 -1.26
CA ARG A 57 8.23 -7.52 -0.35
C ARG A 57 7.80 -7.01 1.01
#